data_AF-A0A6J6Y0N7-F1
#
_entry.id   AF-A0A6J6Y0N7-F1
#
_cell.length_a   1.000
_cell.length_b   1.000
_cell.length_c   1.000
_cell.angle_alpha   90.00
_cell.angle_beta   90.00
_cell.angle_gamma   90.00
#
_symmetry.space_group_name_H-M   'P 1'
#
loop_
_entity.id
_entity.type
_entity.pdbx_description
1 polymer ?
#
loop_
_entity_poly.entity_id
_entity_poly.type
_entity_poly.pdbx_seq_one_letter_code
_entity_poly.pdbx_strand_id
1 'polypeptide(L)'
;MSGKSPSNGVPDDANERELIDLEFQSMVEGLSLDESAPTTYLDELEKFEDQNRFTAPTPPKVGFHESIVRAINSFKKWKNGPKHHDDDGVAL
;
A
#
# COMPACT_ATOMS: atom_id res chain seq x y z
N MET A 1 61.93 25.92 43.05
CA MET A 1 61.70 24.79 42.13
C MET A 1 60.19 24.60 42.03
N SER A 2 59.66 24.69 40.82
CA SER A 2 58.22 24.54 40.51
C SER A 2 57.82 23.07 40.62
N GLY A 3 56.88 22.77 41.50
CA GLY A 3 56.23 21.46 41.60
C GLY A 3 54.73 21.66 41.43
N LYS A 4 54.27 21.64 40.18
CA LYS A 4 52.84 21.71 39.83
C LYS A 4 52.28 20.30 39.94
N SER A 5 51.61 19.98 41.04
CA SER A 5 50.84 18.74 41.16
C SER A 5 49.60 18.80 40.25
N PRO A 6 49.25 17.74 39.51
CA PRO A 6 47.97 17.68 38.83
C PRO A 6 46.92 17.38 39.91
N SER A 7 46.01 18.32 40.14
CA SER A 7 44.81 18.04 40.92
C SER A 7 43.98 17.04 40.11
N ASN A 8 44.04 15.78 40.53
CA ASN A 8 43.16 14.72 40.05
C ASN A 8 41.71 15.17 40.26
N GLY A 9 40.95 15.13 39.17
CA GLY A 9 39.59 15.63 39.10
C GLY A 9 38.66 14.91 40.07
N VAL A 10 38.09 15.69 40.97
CA VAL A 10 36.73 15.40 41.45
C VAL A 10 35.84 15.92 40.33
N PRO A 11 35.03 15.07 39.67
CA PRO A 11 34.02 15.57 38.77
C PRO A 11 33.05 16.41 39.62
N ASP A 12 33.01 17.72 39.36
CA ASP A 12 32.00 18.61 39.91
C ASP A 12 30.65 18.05 39.41
N ASP A 13 29.67 17.71 40.26
CA ASP A 13 28.41 17.05 39.85
C ASP A 13 27.76 17.66 38.58
N ALA A 14 28.03 18.94 38.30
CA ALA A 14 27.67 19.63 37.06
C ALA A 14 28.33 19.02 35.80
N ASN A 15 29.63 18.70 35.82
CA ASN A 15 30.35 18.12 34.71
C ASN A 15 29.97 16.65 34.43
N GLU A 16 29.57 15.89 35.46
CA GLU A 16 29.06 14.53 35.29
C GLU A 16 27.68 14.56 34.61
N ARG A 17 26.82 15.52 34.97
CA ARG A 17 25.54 15.74 34.30
C ARG A 17 25.71 16.15 32.84
N GLU A 18 26.67 17.03 32.56
CA GLU A 18 27.00 17.43 31.19
C GLU A 18 27.52 16.25 30.35
N LEU A 19 28.33 15.37 30.93
CA LEU A 19 28.79 14.14 30.29
C LEU A 19 27.61 13.19 29.99
N ILE A 20 26.71 13.00 30.96
CA ILE A 20 25.51 12.16 30.81
C ILE A 20 24.59 12.70 29.71
N ASP A 21 24.37 14.01 29.66
CA ASP A 21 23.53 14.65 28.64
C ASP A 21 24.15 14.52 27.24
N LEU A 22 25.48 14.68 27.12
CA LEU A 22 26.20 14.47 25.86
C LEU A 22 26.12 13.02 25.36
N GLU A 23 26.28 12.05 26.25
CA GLU A 23 26.13 10.63 25.92
C GLU A 23 24.70 10.31 25.49
N PHE A 24 23.70 10.85 26.19
CA PHE A 24 22.30 10.70 25.82
C PHE A 24 21.99 11.31 24.45
N GLN A 25 22.47 12.53 24.18
CA GLN A 25 22.31 13.17 22.87
C GLN A 25 22.96 12.34 21.76
N SER A 26 24.15 11.77 22.00
CA SER A 26 24.81 10.89 21.02
C SER A 26 24.01 9.61 20.74
N MET A 27 23.32 9.04 21.75
CA MET A 27 22.45 7.89 21.56
C MET A 27 21.19 8.25 20.76
N VAL A 28 20.64 9.44 20.99
CA VAL A 28 19.42 9.92 20.32
C VAL A 28 19.70 10.42 18.90
N GLU A 29 20.88 11.00 18.64
CA GLU A 29 21.29 11.51 17.31
C GLU A 29 21.40 10.39 16.26
N GLY A 30 21.78 9.18 16.68
CA GLY A 30 21.82 8.00 15.82
C GLY A 30 20.46 7.33 15.58
N LEU A 31 19.42 7.75 16.30
CA LEU A 31 18.05 7.34 16.03
C LEU A 31 17.48 8.28 14.98
N SER A 32 17.75 7.96 13.72
CA SER A 32 16.89 8.43 12.64
C SER A 32 15.48 7.94 12.98
N LEU A 33 14.63 8.84 13.48
CA LEU A 33 13.20 8.71 13.23
C LEU A 33 13.13 8.61 11.71
N ASP A 34 12.88 7.41 11.19
CA ASP A 34 12.41 7.27 9.82
C ASP A 34 11.16 8.14 9.78
N GLU A 35 11.33 9.34 9.22
CA GLU A 35 10.32 10.37 9.16
C GLU A 35 9.24 9.75 8.31
N SER A 36 8.21 9.21 8.99
CA SER A 36 7.11 8.53 8.35
C SER A 36 6.70 9.38 7.17
N ALA A 37 6.81 8.82 5.96
CA ALA A 37 6.40 9.51 4.76
C ALA A 37 5.04 10.18 5.04
N PRO A 38 4.74 11.35 4.45
CA PRO A 38 3.47 12.04 4.68
C PRO A 38 2.23 11.20 4.31
N THR A 39 2.45 10.02 3.75
CA THR A 39 1.49 8.95 3.53
C THR A 39 1.90 7.71 4.31
N THR A 40 0.97 7.16 5.09
CA THR A 40 1.11 5.86 5.75
C THR A 40 0.87 4.76 4.71
N TYR A 41 1.39 3.55 4.97
CA TYR A 41 1.02 2.35 4.20
C TYR A 41 -0.51 2.17 4.06
N LEU A 42 -1.28 2.56 5.08
CA LEU A 42 -2.74 2.54 5.02
C LEU A 42 -3.32 3.56 4.03
N ASP A 43 -2.72 4.75 3.90
CA ASP A 43 -3.14 5.76 2.92
C ASP A 43 -2.81 5.31 1.49
N GLU A 44 -1.76 4.51 1.31
CA GLU A 44 -1.44 3.86 0.03
C GLU A 44 -2.45 2.76 -0.31
N LEU A 45 -2.85 1.93 0.65
CA LEU A 45 -3.91 0.92 0.48
C LEU A 45 -5.26 1.54 0.12
N GLU A 46 -5.64 2.64 0.77
CA GLU A 46 -6.85 3.40 0.43
C GLU A 46 -6.82 3.92 -1.02
N LYS A 47 -5.65 4.40 -1.48
CA LYS A 47 -5.44 4.77 -2.89
C LYS A 47 -5.60 3.61 -3.87
N PHE A 48 -5.16 2.40 -3.51
CA PHE A 48 -5.28 1.22 -4.39
C PHE A 48 -6.72 0.77 -4.61
N GLU A 49 -7.59 0.94 -3.60
CA GLU A 49 -9.02 0.63 -3.71
C GLU A 49 -9.70 1.52 -4.76
N ASP A 50 -9.37 2.82 -4.76
CA ASP A 50 -9.93 3.77 -5.72
C ASP A 50 -9.40 3.55 -7.15
N GLN A 51 -8.14 3.16 -7.32
CA GLN A 51 -7.55 2.91 -8.66
C GLN A 51 -8.06 1.63 -9.33
N ASN A 52 -8.36 0.59 -8.55
CA ASN A 52 -8.85 -0.69 -9.08
C ASN A 52 -10.38 -0.81 -9.03
N ARG A 53 -11.08 0.29 -8.73
CA ARG A 53 -12.53 0.29 -8.66
C ARG A 53 -13.11 -0.01 -10.04
N PHE A 54 -14.07 -0.95 -10.09
CA PHE A 54 -14.77 -1.27 -11.32
C PHE A 54 -15.47 -0.02 -11.86
N THR A 55 -14.92 0.53 -12.94
CA THR A 55 -15.58 1.58 -13.72
C THR A 55 -16.42 0.89 -14.78
N ALA A 56 -17.73 0.82 -14.55
CA ALA A 56 -18.65 0.23 -15.52
C ALA A 56 -18.52 0.99 -16.86
N PRO A 57 -18.14 0.32 -17.97
CA PRO A 57 -18.13 0.98 -19.25
C PRO A 57 -19.57 1.35 -19.61
N THR A 58 -19.78 2.58 -20.09
CA THR A 58 -21.10 3.00 -20.56
C THR A 58 -21.46 2.19 -21.80
N PRO A 59 -22.47 1.31 -21.76
CA PRO A 59 -22.83 0.53 -22.94
C PRO A 59 -23.33 1.46 -24.04
N PRO A 60 -23.01 1.17 -25.32
CA PRO A 60 -23.55 1.95 -26.43
C PRO A 60 -25.07 1.85 -26.45
N LYS A 61 -25.75 2.97 -26.70
CA LYS A 61 -27.21 3.02 -26.83
C LYS A 61 -27.61 2.23 -28.08
N VAL A 62 -28.15 1.03 -27.88
CA VAL A 62 -28.74 0.24 -28.97
C VAL A 62 -30.15 0.74 -29.27
N GLY A 63 -30.49 0.86 -30.55
CA GLY A 63 -31.84 1.24 -30.97
C GLY A 63 -32.86 0.14 -30.68
N PHE A 64 -34.14 0.50 -30.53
CA PHE A 64 -35.24 -0.44 -30.22
C PHE A 64 -35.31 -1.62 -31.20
N HIS A 65 -35.15 -1.35 -32.51
CA HIS A 65 -35.13 -2.37 -33.54
C HIS A 65 -33.98 -3.36 -33.36
N GLU A 66 -32.80 -2.87 -32.96
CA GLU A 66 -31.62 -3.70 -32.78
C GLU A 66 -31.73 -4.59 -31.54
N SER A 67 -32.34 -4.09 -30.47
CA SER A 67 -32.68 -4.89 -29.28
C SER A 67 -33.63 -6.05 -29.62
N ILE A 68 -34.64 -5.81 -30.45
CA ILE A 68 -35.57 -6.85 -30.91
C ILE A 68 -34.87 -7.90 -31.77
N VAL A 69 -34.04 -7.46 -32.73
CA VAL A 69 -33.28 -8.38 -33.59
C VAL A 69 -32.35 -9.26 -32.74
N ARG A 70 -31.67 -8.70 -31.75
CA ARG A 70 -30.81 -9.45 -30.82
C ARG A 70 -31.62 -10.46 -29.99
N ALA A 71 -32.81 -10.10 -29.51
CA ALA A 71 -33.69 -10.99 -28.75
C ALA A 71 -34.23 -12.15 -29.61
N ILE A 72 -34.60 -11.90 -30.87
CA ILE A 72 -35.05 -12.95 -31.78
C ILE A 72 -33.88 -13.88 -32.15
N ASN A 73 -32.69 -13.32 -32.37
CA ASN A 73 -31.50 -14.11 -32.69
C ASN A 73 -31.05 -14.99 -31.51
N SER A 74 -31.12 -14.49 -30.27
CA SER A 74 -30.83 -15.30 -29.09
C SER A 74 -31.84 -16.42 -28.90
N PHE A 75 -33.13 -16.16 -29.11
CA PHE A 75 -34.18 -17.18 -29.08
C PHE A 75 -33.98 -18.24 -30.18
N LYS A 76 -33.61 -17.82 -31.39
CA LYS A 76 -33.28 -18.72 -32.50
C LYS A 76 -32.03 -19.56 -32.18
N LYS A 77 -31.01 -18.99 -31.55
CA LYS A 77 -29.80 -19.70 -31.09
C LYS A 77 -30.13 -20.71 -29.99
N TRP A 78 -30.97 -20.36 -29.02
CA TRP A 78 -31.45 -21.27 -27.99
C TRP A 78 -32.25 -22.44 -28.59
N LYS A 79 -33.19 -22.12 -29.49
CA LYS A 79 -34.02 -23.13 -30.17
C LYS A 79 -33.21 -24.03 -31.11
N ASN A 80 -32.11 -23.51 -31.65
CA ASN A 80 -31.19 -24.23 -32.53
C ASN A 80 -29.88 -24.56 -31.79
N GLY A 81 -29.96 -24.86 -30.49
CA GLY A 81 -28.82 -25.16 -29.61
C GLY A 81 -27.80 -26.13 -30.23
N PRO A 82 -26.57 -26.16 -29.71
CA PRO A 82 -25.44 -26.83 -30.35
C PRO A 82 -25.79 -28.31 -30.61
N LYS A 83 -25.57 -28.79 -31.85
CA LYS A 83 -25.82 -30.19 -32.21
C LYS A 83 -24.84 -31.16 -31.53
N HIS A 84 -23.77 -30.66 -30.91
CA HIS A 84 -22.80 -31.47 -30.17
C HIS A 84 -22.34 -30.69 -28.95
N HIS A 85 -22.37 -31.36 -27.79
CA HIS A 85 -21.90 -30.85 -26.51
C HIS A 85 -20.51 -31.45 -26.33
N ASP A 86 -19.49 -30.81 -26.90
CA ASP A 86 -18.11 -31.32 -26.82
C ASP A 86 -17.44 -30.94 -25.48
N ASP A 87 -18.16 -30.21 -24.60
CA ASP A 87 -17.63 -29.62 -23.37
C ASP A 87 -18.52 -29.88 -22.12
N ASP A 88 -19.26 -31.01 -22.02
CA ASP A 88 -19.93 -31.39 -20.76
C ASP A 88 -19.02 -32.20 -19.80
N GLY A 89 -17.70 -32.27 -20.00
CA GLY A 89 -16.79 -32.82 -18.99
C GLY A 89 -17.07 -34.28 -18.55
N VAL A 90 -17.95 -35.01 -19.23
CA VAL A 90 -18.24 -36.44 -19.03
C VAL A 90 -17.52 -37.24 -20.12
N ALA A 91 -16.21 -37.05 -20.23
CA ALA A 91 -15.32 -37.96 -20.92
C ALA A 91 -14.12 -38.21 -20.01
N LEU A 92 -14.11 -39.40 -19.39
CA LEU A 92 -12.94 -39.99 -18.76
C LEU A 92 -12.12 -40.74 -19.82
#